data_AF-A0A6M3KMA6-F1
#
_entry.id   AF-A0A6M3KMA6-F1
#
_cell.length_a   1.000
_cell.length_b   1.000
_cell.length_c   1.000
_cell.angle_alpha   90.00
_cell.angle_beta   90.00
_cell.angle_gamma   90.00
#
_symmetry.space_group_name_H-M   'P 1'
#
loop_
_entity.id
_entity.type
_entity.pdbx_description
1 polymer ?
#
loop_
_entity_poly.entity_id
_entity_poly.type
_entity_poly.pdbx_seq_one_letter_code
_entity_poly.pdbx_strand_id
1 'polypeptide(L)' 'MPAVSKKQQRFMGAELKRKRAGKKTKTKMTEKQLEEFASTKRKGLPARKKKKK' A
#
# COMPACT_ATOMS: atom_id res chain seq x y z
N MET A 1 -5.90 4.73 -6.90
CA MET A 1 -6.73 3.62 -6.35
C MET A 1 -6.56 3.58 -4.83
N PRO A 2 -7.63 3.53 -4.00
CA PRO A 2 -7.47 3.47 -2.55
C PRO A 2 -7.08 2.08 -2.04
N ALA A 3 -6.32 2.00 -0.95
CA ALA A 3 -6.02 0.73 -0.28
C ALA A 3 -7.30 0.09 0.26
N VAL A 4 -7.54 -1.21 0.04
CA VAL A 4 -8.76 -1.90 0.54
C VAL A 4 -8.61 -2.48 1.94
N SER A 5 -7.41 -2.38 2.54
CA SER A 5 -7.16 -2.81 3.92
C SER A 5 -5.99 -2.09 4.56
N LYS A 6 -5.99 -2.00 5.90
CA LYS A 6 -4.88 -1.43 6.68
C LYS A 6 -3.56 -2.18 6.43
N LYS A 7 -3.61 -3.52 6.26
CA LYS A 7 -2.43 -4.33 5.94
C LYS A 7 -1.83 -3.95 4.57
N GLN A 8 -2.67 -3.78 3.56
CA GLN A 8 -2.21 -3.39 2.23
C GLN A 8 -1.59 -1.99 2.24
N GLN A 9 -2.24 -1.02 2.87
CA GLN A 9 -1.68 0.34 3.00
C GLN A 9 -0.29 0.33 3.66
N ARG A 10 -0.12 -0.42 4.76
CA ARG A 10 1.18 -0.54 5.44
C ARG A 10 2.25 -1.16 4.53
N PHE A 11 1.88 -2.21 3.79
CA PHE A 11 2.78 -2.86 2.85
C PHE A 11 3.20 -1.91 1.72
N MET A 12 2.27 -1.17 1.13
CA MET A 12 2.56 -0.19 0.08
C MET A 12 3.43 0.96 0.59
N GLY A 13 3.20 1.44 1.82
CA GLY A 13 4.08 2.43 2.43
C GLY A 13 5.52 1.93 2.68
N ALA A 14 5.69 0.64 2.99
CA ALA A 14 7.02 0.04 3.11
C ALA A 14 7.71 -0.10 1.74
N GLU A 15 6.96 -0.46 0.70
CA GLU A 15 7.45 -0.51 -0.67
C GLU A 15 7.81 0.88 -1.19
N LEU A 16 7.06 1.94 -0.85
CA LEU A 16 7.40 3.32 -1.17
C LEU A 16 8.77 3.69 -0.58
N LYS A 17 8.99 3.40 0.70
CA LYS A 17 10.28 3.63 1.36
C LYS A 17 11.42 2.86 0.68
N ARG A 18 11.18 1.60 0.27
CA ARG A 18 12.16 0.81 -0.49
C ARG A 18 12.48 1.45 -1.83
N LYS A 19 11.47 1.90 -2.57
CA LYS A 19 11.63 2.56 -3.86
C LYS A 19 12.45 3.84 -3.71
N ARG A 20 12.14 4.67 -2.72
CA ARG A 20 12.90 5.89 -2.38
C ARG A 20 14.35 5.60 -1.95
N ALA A 21 14.59 4.44 -1.34
CA ALA A 21 15.93 3.96 -1.02
C ALA A 21 16.67 3.31 -2.21
N GLY A 22 16.12 3.39 -3.45
CA GLY A 22 16.72 2.78 -4.64
C GLY A 22 16.64 1.25 -4.70
N LYS A 23 15.89 0.61 -3.79
CA LYS A 23 15.75 -0.85 -3.73
C LYS A 23 14.64 -1.33 -4.65
N LYS A 24 14.79 -2.55 -5.16
CA LYS A 24 13.75 -3.22 -5.94
C LYS A 24 12.51 -3.46 -5.07
N THR A 25 11.37 -2.98 -5.55
CA THR A 25 10.05 -3.25 -4.99
C THR A 25 9.54 -4.61 -5.48
N LYS A 26 8.82 -5.34 -4.62
CA LYS A 26 8.04 -6.52 -5.00
C LYS A 26 6.83 -6.15 -5.83
N THR A 27 6.28 -4.97 -5.58
CA THR A 27 5.21 -4.41 -6.40
C THR A 27 5.84 -3.74 -7.62
N LYS A 28 5.42 -4.14 -8.82
CA LYS A 28 5.77 -3.46 -10.09
C LYS A 28 5.09 -2.07 -10.23
N MET A 29 4.71 -1.45 -9.11
CA MET A 29 4.02 -0.17 -9.06
C MET A 29 5.03 0.99 -9.14
N THR A 30 4.56 2.13 -9.63
CA THR A 30 5.33 3.38 -9.64
C THR A 30 5.36 4.02 -8.25
N GLU A 31 6.28 4.96 -8.03
CA GLU A 31 6.37 5.67 -6.75
C GLU A 31 5.05 6.40 -6.41
N LYS A 32 4.46 7.08 -7.39
CA LYS A 32 3.17 7.77 -7.23
C LYS A 32 2.04 6.82 -6.80
N GLN A 33 1.98 5.63 -7.40
CA GLN A 33 0.98 4.62 -7.01
C GLN A 33 1.18 4.17 -5.56
N LEU A 34 2.43 3.91 -5.15
CA LEU A 34 2.75 3.52 -3.78
C LEU A 34 2.41 4.62 -2.77
N GLU A 35 2.61 5.88 -3.15
CA GLU A 35 2.27 7.05 -2.35
C GLU A 35 0.75 7.22 -2.18
N GLU A 36 -0.05 7.06 -3.25
CA GLU A 36 -1.51 7.05 -3.17
C GLU A 36 -2.04 5.96 -2.20
N PHE A 37 -1.47 4.76 -2.27
CA PHE A 37 -1.85 3.68 -1.37
C PHE A 37 -1.44 3.97 0.07
N ALA A 38 -0.28 4.59 0.28
CA ALA A 38 0.22 4.94 1.61
C ALA A 38 -0.58 6.09 2.26
N SER A 39 -1.02 7.07 1.47
CA SER A 39 -1.76 8.25 1.92
C SER A 39 -3.25 8.02 2.17
N THR A 40 -3.81 6.89 1.68
CA THR A 40 -5.21 6.52 1.91
C THR A 40 -5.55 6.55 3.42
N LYS A 41 -6.61 7.25 3.84
CA LYS A 41 -6.98 7.34 5.28
C LYS A 41 -7.30 5.96 5.86
N ARG A 42 -6.67 5.61 6.99
CA ARG A 42 -6.88 4.33 7.71
C ARG A 42 -8.27 4.15 8.34
N LYS A 43 -9.02 5.24 8.49
CA LYS A 43 -10.33 5.27 9.17
C LYS A 43 -11.37 4.59 8.27
N GLY A 44 -12.10 3.61 8.80
CA GLY A 44 -13.09 2.83 8.05
C GLY A 44 -12.53 1.65 7.23
N LEU A 45 -11.21 1.49 7.11
CA LEU A 45 -10.62 0.35 6.41
C LEU A 45 -10.57 -0.90 7.30
N PRO A 46 -10.95 -2.08 6.78
CA PRO A 46 -10.80 -3.32 7.53
C PRO A 46 -9.31 -3.64 7.73
N ALA A 47 -8.99 -4.37 8.81
CA ALA A 47 -7.61 -4.75 9.11
C ALA A 47 -6.97 -5.58 7.98
N ARG A 48 -7.76 -6.49 7.37
CA ARG A 48 -7.40 -7.30 6.20
C ARG A 48 -8.59 -7.29 5.22
N LYS A 49 -8.32 -7.42 3.91
CA LYS A 49 -9.36 -7.62 2.91
C LYS A 49 -10.11 -8.91 3.27
N LYS A 50 -11.43 -8.83 3.54
CA LYS A 50 -12.25 -10.03 3.71
C LYS A 50 -12.16 -10.81 2.39
N LYS A 51 -11.68 -12.06 2.42
CA LYS A 51 -11.81 -12.95 1.26
C LYS A 51 -13.32 -13.18 1.09
N LYS A 52 -13.90 -12.76 -0.05
CA LYS A 52 -15.21 -13.30 -0.44
C LYS A 52 -14.99 -14.80 -0.63
N LYS A 53 -15.81 -15.59 0.06
CA LYS A 53 -15.80 -17.05 0.00
C LYS A 53 -16.48 -17.50 -1.29
#